data_AF-A0A5S9QVW3-F1
#
_entry.id   AF-A0A5S9QVW3-F1
#
_cell.length_a   1.000
_cell.length_b   1.000
_cell.length_c   1.000
_cell.angle_alpha   90.00
_cell.angle_beta   90.00
_cell.angle_gamma   90.00
#
_symmetry.space_group_name_H-M   'P 1'
#
loop_
_entity.id
_entity.type
_entity.pdbx_description
1 polymer ?
#
loop_
_entity_poly.entity_id
_entity_poly.type
_entity_poly.pdbx_seq_one_letter_code
_entity_poly.pdbx_strand_id
1 'polypeptide(L)'
;MTTASGRQALVERYRHEPQAGARALFLEAVARTLNERQTLIAGSSAADLMAGAGLTEVQSRFDAMLDESEHAVYEVRRLTRRSSVRAHGRGITARSVSALARGSREQMDEALRECAGERRIGADGIARQVLRERGDQLPALEHFFVVCPAVVDDKARPGFEAWWQEATNDAVLF
;
A
#
# COMPACT_ATOMS: atom_id res chain seq x y z
N MET A 1 18.23 -0.60 0.59
CA MET A 1 19.51 -0.37 -0.10
C MET A 1 19.80 1.13 -0.12
N THR A 2 21.00 1.56 0.27
CA THR A 2 21.28 2.99 0.54
C THR A 2 22.42 3.59 -0.31
N THR A 3 23.35 2.79 -0.82
CA THR A 3 24.52 3.27 -1.59
C THR A 3 24.25 3.37 -3.09
N ALA A 4 25.04 4.21 -3.79
CA ALA A 4 24.99 4.35 -5.24
C ALA A 4 25.51 3.11 -5.98
N SER A 5 26.61 2.52 -5.49
CA SER A 5 27.18 1.28 -6.03
C SER A 5 26.21 0.10 -5.92
N GLY A 6 25.49 -0.02 -4.80
CA GLY A 6 24.45 -1.03 -4.63
C GLY A 6 23.31 -0.85 -5.64
N ARG A 7 22.88 0.40 -5.88
CA ARG A 7 21.86 0.71 -6.89
C ARG A 7 22.30 0.32 -8.30
N GLN A 8 23.54 0.62 -8.69
CA GLN A 8 24.08 0.21 -9.98
C GLN A 8 24.15 -1.31 -10.14
N ALA A 9 24.66 -2.03 -9.13
CA ALA A 9 24.70 -3.49 -9.16
C ALA A 9 23.30 -4.11 -9.30
N LEU A 10 22.28 -3.51 -8.67
CA LEU A 10 20.90 -3.95 -8.80
C LEU A 10 20.35 -3.73 -10.22
N VAL A 11 20.65 -2.58 -10.83
CA VAL A 11 20.27 -2.27 -12.22
C VAL A 11 20.89 -3.28 -13.18
N GLU A 12 22.19 -3.56 -13.07
CA GLU A 12 22.85 -4.55 -13.93
C GLU A 12 22.24 -5.94 -13.75
N ARG A 13 21.97 -6.33 -12.50
CA ARG A 13 21.28 -7.59 -12.22
C ARG A 13 19.92 -7.65 -12.91
N TYR A 14 19.09 -6.61 -12.82
CA TYR A 14 17.77 -6.61 -13.45
C TYR A 14 17.83 -6.51 -14.98
N ARG A 15 18.91 -5.98 -15.55
CA ARG A 15 19.15 -6.08 -16.99
C ARG A 15 19.41 -7.52 -17.42
N HIS A 16 20.15 -8.29 -16.62
CA HIS A 16 20.42 -9.71 -16.89
C HIS A 16 19.27 -10.65 -16.47
N GLU A 17 18.49 -10.27 -15.45
CA GLU A 17 17.37 -11.04 -14.89
C GLU A 17 16.08 -10.18 -14.86
N PRO A 18 15.45 -9.88 -16.01
CA PRO A 18 14.33 -8.94 -16.04
C PRO A 18 13.12 -9.38 -15.21
N GLN A 19 12.89 -10.70 -15.06
CA GLN A 19 11.84 -11.22 -14.19
C GLN A 19 12.05 -10.86 -12.72
N ALA A 20 13.29 -10.83 -12.25
CA ALA A 20 13.59 -10.47 -10.86
C ALA A 20 13.26 -9.00 -10.61
N GLY A 21 13.55 -8.14 -11.58
CA GLY A 21 13.12 -6.73 -11.57
C GLY A 21 11.61 -6.61 -11.55
N ALA A 22 10.89 -7.34 -12.40
CA ALA A 22 9.44 -7.25 -12.49
C ALA A 22 8.76 -7.69 -11.18
N ARG A 23 9.28 -8.74 -10.54
CA ARG A 23 8.83 -9.16 -9.20
C ARG A 23 9.07 -8.10 -8.13
N ALA A 24 10.18 -7.37 -8.20
CA ALA A 24 10.46 -6.28 -7.28
C ALA A 24 9.49 -5.10 -7.49
N LEU A 25 9.17 -4.74 -8.74
CA LEU A 25 8.11 -3.76 -9.03
C LEU A 25 6.77 -4.20 -8.51
N PHE A 26 6.39 -5.45 -8.79
CA PHE A 26 5.12 -6.01 -8.35
C PHE A 26 4.95 -5.96 -6.83
N LEU A 27 5.99 -6.38 -6.10
CA LEU A 27 6.00 -6.30 -4.64
C LEU A 27 5.87 -4.86 -4.14
N GLU A 28 6.61 -3.92 -4.72
CA GLU A 28 6.54 -2.52 -4.31
C GLU A 28 5.18 -1.90 -4.67
N ALA A 29 4.65 -2.17 -5.86
CA ALA A 29 3.35 -1.68 -6.32
C ALA A 29 2.25 -2.11 -5.35
N VAL A 30 2.15 -3.40 -5.02
CA VAL A 30 1.19 -3.92 -4.03
C VAL A 30 1.38 -3.24 -2.66
N ALA A 31 2.63 -3.11 -2.21
CA ALA A 31 2.94 -2.47 -0.93
C ALA A 31 2.53 -0.99 -0.89
N ARG A 32 2.80 -0.24 -1.96
CA ARG A 32 2.44 1.19 -2.09
C ARG A 32 0.95 1.40 -2.21
N THR A 33 0.26 0.51 -2.91
CA THR A 33 -1.21 0.57 -2.99
C THR A 33 -1.83 0.51 -1.61
N LEU A 34 -1.39 -0.45 -0.79
CA LEU A 34 -1.85 -0.57 0.58
C LEU A 34 -1.28 0.53 1.48
N ASN A 35 -0.08 1.04 1.24
CA ASN A 35 0.59 2.06 2.06
C ASN A 35 1.42 3.00 1.19
N GLU A 36 0.89 4.17 0.84
CA GLU A 36 1.53 5.11 -0.11
C GLU A 36 2.99 5.45 0.24
N ARG A 37 3.34 5.40 1.55
CA ARG A 37 4.68 5.72 2.07
C ARG A 37 5.66 4.54 2.06
N GLN A 38 5.25 3.35 1.63
CA GLN A 38 6.07 2.14 1.72
C GLN A 38 6.81 1.88 0.41
N THR A 39 8.10 2.20 0.36
CA THR A 39 8.99 1.87 -0.76
C THR A 39 10.02 0.81 -0.37
N LEU A 40 10.52 0.06 -1.35
CA LEU A 40 11.60 -0.93 -1.16
C LEU A 40 12.98 -0.28 -1.11
N ILE A 41 13.13 0.91 -1.68
CA ILE A 41 14.40 1.65 -1.76
C ILE A 41 14.32 2.87 -0.86
N ALA A 42 15.29 3.00 0.06
CA ALA A 42 15.33 4.15 0.96
C ALA A 42 15.58 5.44 0.16
N GLY A 43 14.67 6.41 0.29
CA GLY A 43 14.75 7.70 -0.42
C GLY A 43 14.44 7.62 -1.93
N SER A 44 13.89 6.51 -2.42
CA SER A 44 13.48 6.32 -3.82
C SER A 44 12.44 5.20 -3.91
N SER A 45 12.19 4.67 -5.10
CA SER A 45 11.33 3.52 -5.35
C SER A 45 11.98 2.60 -6.40
N ALA A 46 11.59 1.33 -6.41
CA ALA A 46 11.99 0.41 -7.48
C ALA A 46 11.52 0.92 -8.85
N ALA A 47 10.32 1.52 -8.91
CA ALA A 47 9.80 2.17 -10.10
C ALA A 47 10.73 3.29 -10.61
N ASP A 48 11.14 4.22 -9.74
CA ASP A 48 12.03 5.32 -10.12
C ASP A 48 13.40 4.79 -10.59
N LEU A 49 13.94 3.78 -9.90
CA LEU A 49 15.22 3.19 -10.25
C LEU A 49 15.19 2.57 -11.67
N MET A 50 14.12 1.85 -12.00
CA MET A 50 14.00 1.15 -13.28
C MET A 50 13.66 2.09 -14.43
N ALA A 51 12.80 3.09 -14.18
CA ALA A 51 12.50 4.14 -15.14
C ALA A 51 13.77 4.94 -15.47
N GLY A 52 14.53 5.36 -14.45
CA GLY A 52 15.79 6.09 -14.64
C GLY A 52 16.88 5.27 -15.35
N ALA A 53 16.85 3.94 -15.23
CA ALA A 53 17.79 3.04 -15.89
C ALA A 53 17.32 2.54 -17.28
N GLY A 54 16.11 2.91 -17.72
CA GLY A 54 15.54 2.52 -19.00
C GLY A 54 15.31 1.01 -19.16
N LEU A 55 14.96 0.30 -18.08
CA LEU A 55 14.77 -1.16 -18.10
C LEU A 55 13.38 -1.54 -18.65
N THR A 56 13.16 -1.31 -19.94
CA THR A 56 11.86 -1.50 -20.61
C THR A 56 11.35 -2.95 -20.58
N GLU A 57 12.24 -3.94 -20.66
CA GLU A 57 11.86 -5.36 -20.57
C GLU A 57 11.33 -5.71 -19.17
N VAL A 58 11.89 -5.10 -18.12
CA VAL A 58 11.39 -5.27 -16.75
C VAL A 58 9.98 -4.68 -16.63
N GLN A 59 9.75 -3.50 -17.21
CA GLN A 59 8.44 -2.86 -17.23
C GLN A 59 7.40 -3.73 -17.95
N SER A 60 7.71 -4.21 -19.14
CA SER A 60 6.79 -5.07 -19.91
C SER A 60 6.41 -6.35 -19.16
N ARG A 61 7.37 -6.99 -18.48
CA ARG A 61 7.08 -8.17 -17.64
C ARG A 61 6.26 -7.83 -16.41
N PHE A 62 6.47 -6.67 -15.82
CA PHE A 62 5.65 -6.20 -14.70
C PHE A 62 4.22 -5.91 -15.13
N ASP A 63 4.02 -5.26 -16.29
CA ASP A 63 2.68 -5.00 -16.85
C ASP A 63 1.95 -6.32 -17.13
N ALA A 64 2.63 -7.30 -17.75
CA ALA A 64 2.08 -8.64 -17.94
C ALA A 64 1.69 -9.33 -16.63
N MET A 65 2.51 -9.20 -15.57
CA MET A 65 2.18 -9.73 -14.25
C MET A 65 0.92 -9.07 -13.66
N LEU A 66 0.70 -7.78 -13.90
CA LEU A 66 -0.54 -7.13 -13.48
C LEU A 66 -1.72 -7.67 -14.27
N ASP A 67 -1.63 -7.74 -15.59
CA ASP A 67 -2.73 -8.17 -16.46
C ASP A 67 -3.14 -9.63 -16.20
N GLU A 68 -2.18 -10.50 -15.87
CA GLU A 68 -2.42 -11.91 -15.53
C GLU A 68 -2.95 -12.11 -14.10
N SER A 69 -2.86 -11.10 -13.23
CA SER A 69 -3.27 -11.22 -11.83
C SER A 69 -4.78 -11.05 -11.66
N GLU A 70 -5.40 -11.93 -10.87
CA GLU A 70 -6.65 -11.59 -10.21
C GLU A 70 -6.42 -10.35 -9.32
N HIS A 71 -7.39 -9.45 -9.29
CA HIS A 71 -7.38 -8.27 -8.45
C HIS A 71 -8.40 -8.39 -7.32
N ALA A 72 -8.21 -7.61 -6.26
CA ALA A 72 -9.15 -7.51 -5.17
C ALA A 72 -9.37 -6.05 -4.77
N VAL A 73 -10.59 -5.74 -4.33
CA VAL A 73 -10.86 -4.56 -3.51
C VAL A 73 -10.47 -4.88 -2.08
N TYR A 74 -9.52 -4.14 -1.53
CA TYR A 74 -9.11 -4.24 -0.14
C TYR A 74 -9.69 -3.09 0.68
N GLU A 75 -10.22 -3.43 1.86
CA GLU A 75 -10.38 -2.49 2.96
C GLU A 75 -9.07 -2.36 3.73
N VAL A 76 -8.60 -1.12 3.92
CA VAL A 76 -7.40 -0.83 4.71
C VAL A 76 -7.76 0.11 5.84
N ARG A 77 -7.51 -0.34 7.07
CA ARG A 77 -7.67 0.44 8.29
C ARG A 77 -6.35 0.54 9.05
N ARG A 78 -5.97 1.75 9.48
CA ARG A 78 -4.81 1.97 10.36
C ARG A 78 -5.18 2.81 11.56
N LEU A 79 -4.70 2.39 12.72
CA LEU A 79 -4.81 3.13 13.96
C LEU A 79 -3.41 3.35 14.50
N THR A 80 -3.05 4.60 14.77
CA THR A 80 -1.90 4.94 15.60
C THR A 80 -2.40 5.52 16.91
N ARG A 81 -2.13 4.86 18.02
CA ARG A 81 -2.52 5.30 19.37
C ARG A 81 -1.32 5.73 20.20
N ARG A 82 -1.56 6.49 21.28
CA ARG A 82 -0.51 6.78 22.26
C ARG A 82 -0.03 5.47 22.90
N SER A 83 1.27 5.40 23.17
CA SER A 83 1.80 4.29 23.95
C SER A 83 1.42 4.49 25.41
N SER A 84 0.80 3.48 26.03
CA SER A 84 0.53 3.49 27.47
C SER A 84 1.81 3.36 28.30
N VAL A 85 2.93 2.94 27.69
CA VAL A 85 4.21 2.74 28.36
C VAL A 85 5.16 3.92 28.15
N ARG A 86 5.04 4.62 27.02
CA ARG A 86 5.87 5.78 26.68
C ARG A 86 4.99 6.98 26.39
N ALA A 87 4.78 7.81 27.42
CA ALA A 87 3.99 9.05 27.31
C ALA A 87 4.58 10.02 26.27
N HIS A 88 5.90 10.00 26.10
CA HIS A 88 6.63 10.73 25.07
C HIS A 88 7.27 9.73 24.10
N GLY A 89 6.89 9.77 22.82
CA GLY A 89 7.44 8.91 21.78
C GLY A 89 6.49 8.62 20.62
N ARG A 90 6.98 7.88 19.61
CA ARG A 90 6.15 7.40 18.50
C ARG A 90 5.04 6.48 19.03
N GLY A 91 3.81 6.75 18.61
CA GLY A 91 2.64 5.92 18.95
C GLY A 91 2.74 4.50 18.42
N ILE A 92 1.86 3.62 18.91
CA ILE A 92 1.74 2.24 18.44
C ILE A 92 0.80 2.23 17.25
N THR A 93 1.31 1.84 16.08
CA THR A 93 0.51 1.67 14.86
C THR A 93 0.08 0.21 14.70
N ALA A 94 -1.23 -0.02 14.56
CA ALA A 94 -1.83 -1.28 14.18
C ALA A 94 -2.54 -1.11 12.82
N ARG A 95 -2.68 -2.20 12.07
CA ARG A 95 -3.38 -2.21 10.78
C ARG A 95 -4.29 -3.43 10.66
N SER A 96 -5.37 -3.24 9.91
CA SER A 96 -6.20 -4.29 9.34
C SER A 96 -6.23 -4.15 7.82
N VAL A 97 -6.10 -5.26 7.12
CA VAL A 97 -6.27 -5.37 5.67
C VAL A 97 -7.19 -6.56 5.43
N SER A 98 -8.25 -6.36 4.65
CA SER A 98 -9.23 -7.40 4.31
C SER A 98 -9.63 -7.31 2.85
N ALA A 99 -9.63 -8.42 2.13
CA ALA A 99 -10.16 -8.49 0.77
C ALA A 99 -11.70 -8.61 0.82
N LEU A 100 -12.40 -7.69 0.15
CA LEU A 100 -13.87 -7.64 0.13
C LEU A 100 -14.48 -8.33 -1.09
N ALA A 101 -13.81 -8.20 -2.23
CA ALA A 101 -14.22 -8.77 -3.50
C ALA A 101 -12.97 -9.12 -4.32
N ARG A 102 -13.12 -10.05 -5.25
CA ARG A 102 -12.06 -10.51 -6.15
C ARG A 102 -12.61 -10.66 -7.57
N GLY A 103 -11.79 -10.41 -8.58
CA GLY A 103 -12.16 -10.52 -9.98
C GLY A 103 -11.12 -9.92 -10.91
N SER A 104 -11.52 -9.59 -12.14
CA SER A 104 -10.65 -8.85 -13.06
C SER A 104 -10.36 -7.45 -12.52
N ARG A 105 -9.28 -6.83 -13.01
CA ARG A 105 -8.92 -5.46 -12.66
C ARG A 105 -10.08 -4.48 -12.90
N GLU A 106 -10.73 -4.60 -14.06
CA GLU A 106 -11.84 -3.74 -14.47
C GLU A 106 -13.05 -3.88 -13.54
N GLN A 107 -13.42 -5.13 -13.20
CA GLN A 107 -14.50 -5.42 -12.26
C GLN A 107 -14.21 -4.84 -10.87
N MET A 108 -12.96 -4.96 -10.40
CA MET A 108 -12.58 -4.46 -9.09
C MET A 108 -12.47 -2.93 -9.07
N ASP A 109 -12.03 -2.29 -10.16
CA ASP A 109 -12.05 -0.84 -10.31
C ASP A 109 -13.49 -0.28 -10.33
N GLU A 110 -14.46 -1.03 -10.86
CA GLU A 110 -15.88 -0.70 -10.77
C GLU A 110 -16.41 -0.87 -9.35
N ALA A 111 -16.16 -2.01 -8.71
CA ALA A 111 -16.54 -2.26 -7.31
C ALA A 111 -15.93 -1.22 -6.35
N LEU A 112 -14.71 -0.74 -6.63
CA LEU A 112 -14.10 0.35 -5.87
C LEU A 112 -14.91 1.64 -5.98
N ARG A 113 -15.51 1.96 -7.14
CA ARG A 113 -16.33 3.18 -7.29
C ARG A 113 -17.60 3.13 -6.44
N GLU A 114 -18.10 1.94 -6.14
CA GLU A 114 -19.28 1.72 -5.30
C GLU A 114 -18.98 1.77 -3.81
N CYS A 115 -17.71 1.61 -3.42
CA CYS A 115 -17.31 1.74 -2.03
C CYS A 115 -17.54 3.17 -1.53
N ALA A 116 -17.93 3.30 -0.25
CA ALA A 116 -18.11 4.59 0.39
C ALA A 116 -16.81 5.42 0.42
N GLY A 117 -16.93 6.72 0.70
CA GLY A 117 -15.80 7.62 0.84
C GLY A 117 -15.61 8.55 -0.36
N GLU A 118 -14.59 9.40 -0.26
CA GLU A 118 -14.20 10.33 -1.32
C GLU A 118 -13.17 9.65 -2.24
N ARG A 119 -13.44 9.68 -3.55
CA ARG A 119 -12.47 9.17 -4.54
C ARG A 119 -11.28 10.13 -4.62
N ARG A 120 -10.11 9.66 -4.22
CA ARG A 120 -8.85 10.39 -4.30
C ARG A 120 -7.82 9.63 -5.13
N ILE A 121 -7.08 10.36 -5.96
CA ILE A 121 -5.94 9.83 -6.71
C ILE A 121 -4.69 10.36 -6.03
N GLY A 122 -3.90 9.46 -5.46
CA GLY A 122 -2.64 9.83 -4.79
C GLY A 122 -1.58 10.34 -5.76
N ALA A 123 -0.48 10.86 -5.23
CA ALA A 123 0.67 11.26 -6.06
C ALA A 123 1.33 10.04 -6.75
N ASP A 124 1.03 8.84 -6.24
CA ASP A 124 1.36 7.55 -6.84
C ASP A 124 0.45 7.13 -8.01
N GLY A 125 -0.54 7.95 -8.37
CA GLY A 125 -1.50 7.66 -9.43
C GLY A 125 -2.55 6.61 -9.06
N ILE A 126 -2.57 6.13 -7.80
CA ILE A 126 -3.46 5.07 -7.35
C ILE A 126 -4.75 5.69 -6.81
N ALA A 127 -5.87 5.23 -7.35
CA ALA A 127 -7.20 5.64 -6.89
C ALA A 127 -7.56 4.91 -5.60
N ARG A 128 -8.04 5.67 -4.61
CA ARG A 128 -8.52 5.17 -3.31
C ARG A 128 -9.89 5.79 -3.03
N GLN A 129 -10.76 5.04 -2.37
CA GLN A 129 -11.96 5.62 -1.75
C GLN A 129 -11.67 5.87 -0.27
N VAL A 130 -11.53 7.14 0.10
CA VAL A 130 -11.06 7.53 1.42
C VAL A 130 -12.25 7.87 2.31
N LEU A 131 -12.49 7.06 3.35
CA LEU A 131 -13.50 7.32 4.37
C LEU A 131 -12.95 8.22 5.47
N ARG A 132 -11.67 8.04 5.78
CA ARG A 132 -10.98 8.82 6.79
C ARG A 132 -9.53 9.01 6.39
N GLU A 133 -9.18 10.27 6.15
CA GLU A 133 -7.80 10.68 5.99
C GLU A 133 -7.06 10.62 7.31
N ARG A 134 -5.78 10.23 7.24
CA ARG A 134 -4.92 10.18 8.40
C ARG A 134 -4.62 11.57 8.94
N GLY A 135 -5.09 11.87 10.15
CA GLY A 135 -4.70 13.07 10.88
C GLY A 135 -3.32 12.96 11.56
N ASP A 136 -2.79 14.11 12.00
CA ASP A 136 -1.51 14.22 12.72
C ASP A 136 -1.65 14.05 14.24
N GLN A 137 -2.86 14.15 14.77
CA GLN A 137 -3.14 14.00 16.19
C GLN A 137 -3.44 12.55 16.56
N LEU A 138 -3.05 12.15 17.78
CA LEU A 138 -3.33 10.81 18.30
C LEU A 138 -4.64 10.79 19.11
N PRO A 139 -5.51 9.78 18.90
CA PRO A 139 -5.34 8.66 17.97
C PRO A 139 -5.49 9.08 16.49
N ALA A 140 -4.53 8.68 15.66
CA ALA A 140 -4.57 8.92 14.22
C ALA A 140 -5.19 7.70 13.54
N LEU A 141 -6.32 7.92 12.87
CA LEU A 141 -7.08 6.91 12.16
C LEU A 141 -6.96 7.13 10.66
N GLU A 142 -6.86 6.04 9.89
CA GLU A 142 -6.88 6.05 8.43
C GLU A 142 -7.79 4.92 7.97
N HIS A 143 -8.70 5.20 7.05
CA HIS A 143 -9.64 4.22 6.50
C HIS A 143 -9.90 4.49 5.03
N PHE A 144 -9.57 3.54 4.17
CA PHE A 144 -9.86 3.63 2.74
C PHE A 144 -10.03 2.26 2.09
N PHE A 145 -10.62 2.26 0.91
CA PHE A 145 -10.67 1.12 0.00
C PHE A 145 -9.75 1.34 -1.20
N VAL A 146 -9.16 0.25 -1.71
CA VAL A 146 -8.23 0.32 -2.84
C VAL A 146 -8.18 -0.99 -3.62
N VAL A 147 -7.84 -0.92 -4.91
CA VAL A 147 -7.67 -2.10 -5.78
C VAL A 147 -6.20 -2.41 -5.99
N CYS A 148 -5.81 -3.67 -5.82
CA CYS A 148 -4.51 -4.19 -6.25
C CYS A 148 -4.57 -5.69 -6.54
N PRO A 149 -3.50 -6.30 -7.07
CA PRO A 149 -3.42 -7.75 -7.22
C PRO A 149 -3.80 -8.50 -5.93
N ALA A 150 -4.53 -9.59 -6.09
CA ALA A 150 -5.20 -10.33 -5.03
C ALA A 150 -4.26 -11.26 -4.23
N VAL A 151 -3.03 -10.80 -3.97
CA VAL A 151 -1.90 -11.58 -3.40
C VAL A 151 -1.67 -11.33 -1.91
N VAL A 152 -2.49 -10.50 -1.27
CA VAL A 152 -2.37 -10.16 0.15
C VAL A 152 -3.45 -10.86 0.92
N ASP A 153 -3.04 -11.68 1.88
CA ASP A 153 -3.97 -12.31 2.81
C ASP A 153 -4.55 -11.30 3.80
N ASP A 154 -5.77 -11.58 4.25
CA ASP A 154 -6.39 -10.87 5.34
C ASP A 154 -5.49 -10.87 6.57
N LYS A 155 -5.26 -9.67 7.11
CA LYS A 155 -4.32 -9.48 8.21
C LYS A 155 -4.76 -8.36 9.12
N ALA A 156 -5.07 -8.74 10.36
CA ALA A 156 -5.30 -7.80 11.45
C ALA A 156 -4.41 -8.14 12.65
N ARG A 157 -4.04 -7.12 13.43
CA ARG A 157 -3.47 -7.35 14.76
C ARG A 157 -4.55 -7.96 15.67
N PRO A 158 -4.21 -8.91 16.55
CA PRO A 158 -5.12 -9.32 17.62
C PRO A 158 -5.62 -8.12 18.42
N GLY A 159 -6.95 -8.04 18.62
CA GLY A 159 -7.61 -6.93 19.30
C GLY A 159 -7.71 -5.63 18.49
N PHE A 160 -7.44 -5.65 17.18
CA PHE A 160 -7.56 -4.45 16.33
C PHE A 160 -8.95 -3.84 16.39
N GLU A 161 -10.02 -4.64 16.24
CA GLU A 161 -11.40 -4.13 16.23
C GLU A 161 -11.78 -3.43 17.54
N ALA A 162 -11.37 -3.97 18.69
CA ALA A 162 -11.62 -3.32 19.97
C ALA A 162 -10.95 -1.94 20.06
N TRP A 163 -9.68 -1.85 19.63
CA TRP A 163 -8.96 -0.58 19.61
C TRP A 163 -9.52 0.40 18.59
N TRP A 164 -9.98 -0.11 17.44
CA TRP A 164 -10.61 0.69 16.40
C TRP A 164 -11.91 1.32 16.91
N GLN A 165 -12.80 0.51 17.50
CA GLN A 165 -14.06 0.96 18.08
C GLN A 165 -13.87 2.00 19.18
N GLU A 166 -12.92 1.78 20.11
CA GLU A 166 -12.55 2.75 21.15
C GLU A 166 -12.17 4.10 20.52
N ALA A 167 -11.24 4.09 19.57
CA ALA A 167 -10.76 5.31 18.92
C ALA A 167 -11.82 5.99 18.04
N THR A 168 -12.72 5.25 17.40
CA THR A 168 -13.79 5.84 16.59
C THR A 168 -14.94 6.39 17.42
N ASN A 169 -15.25 5.79 18.57
CA ASN A 169 -16.28 6.31 19.48
C ASN A 169 -15.82 7.61 20.14
N ASP A 170 -14.56 7.67 20.59
CA ASP A 170 -13.98 8.90 21.16
C ASP A 170 -13.92 10.03 20.12
N ALA A 171 -13.71 9.71 18.84
CA ALA A 171 -13.64 10.69 17.76
C ALA A 171 -15.00 11.26 17.31
N VAL A 172 -16.13 10.71 17.78
CA VAL A 172 -17.49 11.23 17.51
C VAL A 172 -17.95 12.18 18.64
N LEU A 173 -17.23 12.20 19.77
CA LEU A 173 -17.57 13.01 20.95
C LEU A 173 -16.91 14.40 20.98
N PHE A 174 -16.26 14.83 19.89
CA PHE A 174 -15.65 16.16 19.75
C PHE A 174 -16.09 16.86 18.47
#